data_AF-A0A9E0BMP9-F1
#
_entry.id   AF-A0A9E0BMP9-F1
#
_cell.length_a   1.000
_cell.length_b   1.000
_cell.length_c   1.000
_cell.angle_alpha   90.00
_cell.angle_beta   90.00
_cell.angle_gamma   90.00
#
_symmetry.space_group_name_H-M   'P 1'
#
loop_
_entity.id
_entity.type
_entity.pdbx_description
1 polymer ?
#
loop_
_entity_poly.entity_id
_entity_poly.type
_entity_poly.pdbx_seq_one_letter_code
_entity_poly.pdbx_strand_id
1 'polypeptide(L)'
;LLTQFKDFGESNVETYKGVQKYLDRELEGHQFVVGDSFTMADICLLSTVDFAEWIGLPMDPEFTHLKAWHDRVTARPSAKA
;
A
#
# COMPACT_ATOMS: atom_id res chain seq x y z
N LEU A 1 -7.36 28.12 -7.63
CA LEU A 1 -6.69 26.96 -7.01
C LEU A 1 -6.75 27.13 -5.50
N LEU A 2 -7.03 26.06 -4.77
CA LEU A 2 -7.08 26.07 -3.30
C LEU A 2 -5.67 26.32 -2.73
N THR A 3 -5.59 26.87 -1.52
CA THR A 3 -4.31 27.00 -0.79
C THR A 3 -3.71 25.62 -0.54
N GLN A 4 -2.47 25.41 -0.98
CA GLN A 4 -1.73 24.18 -0.75
C GLN A 4 -0.80 24.33 0.46
N PHE A 5 -0.75 23.31 1.31
CA PHE A 5 0.11 23.24 2.49
C PHE A 5 1.23 22.23 2.24
N LYS A 6 2.27 22.68 1.52
CA LYS A 6 3.33 21.80 1.03
C LYS A 6 4.09 21.08 2.15
N ASP A 7 4.49 21.82 3.18
CA ASP A 7 5.27 21.28 4.31
C ASP A 7 4.50 20.17 5.07
N PHE A 8 3.17 20.31 5.18
CA PHE A 8 2.32 19.28 5.77
C PHE A 8 2.26 18.02 4.89
N GLY A 9 2.22 18.17 3.57
CA GLY A 9 2.30 17.03 2.65
C GLY A 9 3.63 16.29 2.78
N GLU A 10 4.74 17.02 2.73
CA GLU A 10 6.10 16.47 2.81
C GLU A 10 6.38 15.79 4.15
N SER A 11 5.81 16.27 5.26
CA SER A 11 5.97 15.64 6.57
C SER A 11 5.40 14.21 6.67
N ASN A 12 4.53 13.81 5.73
CA ASN A 12 3.93 12.46 5.72
C ASN A 12 4.83 11.39 5.07
N VAL A 13 5.90 11.78 4.36
CA VAL A 13 6.78 10.84 3.63
C VAL A 13 7.39 9.81 4.58
N GLU A 14 7.94 10.25 5.71
CA GLU A 14 8.58 9.36 6.69
C GLU A 14 7.56 8.45 7.39
N THR A 15 6.36 8.97 7.66
CA THR A 15 5.25 8.16 8.18
C THR A 15 4.88 7.05 7.19
N TYR A 16 4.80 7.37 5.89
CA TYR A 16 4.49 6.38 4.87
C TYR A 16 5.54 5.26 4.79
N LYS A 17 6.83 5.59 4.83
CA LYS A 17 7.91 4.58 4.92
C LYS A 17 7.73 3.67 6.14
N GLY A 18 7.42 4.25 7.31
CA GLY A 18 7.15 3.49 8.53
C GLY A 18 5.95 2.54 8.40
N VAL A 19 4.89 2.98 7.73
CA VAL A 19 3.70 2.16 7.45
C VAL A 19 4.02 1.02 6.47
N GLN A 20 4.79 1.28 5.42
CA GLN A 20 5.20 0.21 4.50
C GLN A 20 5.98 -0.89 5.22
N LYS A 21 6.95 -0.50 6.06
CA LYS A 21 7.70 -1.45 6.90
C LYS A 21 6.82 -2.25 7.85
N TYR A 22 5.83 -1.61 8.45
CA TYR A 22 4.85 -2.30 9.31
C TYR A 22 4.06 -3.33 8.50
N LEU A 23 3.49 -2.92 7.36
CA LEU A 23 2.70 -3.81 6.49
C LEU A 23 3.53 -4.97 5.95
N ASP A 24 4.77 -4.75 5.55
CA ASP A 24 5.67 -5.80 5.07
C ASP A 24 5.87 -6.90 6.13
N ARG A 25 6.12 -6.48 7.39
CA ARG A 25 6.20 -7.41 8.52
C ARG A 25 4.88 -8.16 8.75
N GLU A 26 3.74 -7.46 8.73
CA GLU A 26 2.45 -8.11 8.97
C GLU A 26 2.03 -9.04 7.82
N LEU A 27 2.57 -8.86 6.62
CA LEU A 27 2.32 -9.74 5.47
C LEU A 27 3.31 -10.92 5.40
N GLU A 28 4.32 -10.97 6.27
CA GLU A 28 5.22 -12.10 6.36
C GLU A 28 4.43 -13.38 6.70
N GLY A 29 4.47 -14.37 5.82
CA GLY A 29 3.77 -15.64 5.99
C GLY A 29 2.25 -15.60 5.75
N HIS A 30 1.69 -14.47 5.29
CA HIS A 30 0.27 -14.32 5.00
C HIS A 30 0.01 -13.99 3.53
N GLN A 31 -1.04 -14.59 2.95
CA GLN A 31 -1.39 -14.33 1.55
C GLN A 31 -2.09 -12.98 1.36
N PHE A 32 -2.84 -12.56 2.38
CA PHE A 32 -3.70 -11.38 2.45
C PHE A 32 -3.58 -10.70 3.81
N VAL A 33 -4.18 -9.52 3.96
CA VAL A 33 -4.12 -8.75 5.21
C VAL A 33 -4.74 -9.52 6.41
N VAL A 34 -5.70 -10.41 6.14
CA VAL A 34 -6.32 -11.27 7.17
C VAL A 34 -5.98 -12.73 6.90
N GLY A 35 -4.70 -13.07 7.02
CA GLY A 35 -4.19 -14.43 6.83
C GLY A 35 -4.36 -14.92 5.39
N ASP A 36 -5.11 -16.00 5.21
CA ASP A 36 -5.31 -16.65 3.90
C ASP A 36 -6.63 -16.25 3.21
N SER A 37 -7.40 -15.33 3.81
CA SER A 37 -8.67 -14.87 3.23
C SER A 37 -8.55 -13.47 2.65
N PHE A 38 -8.99 -13.32 1.40
CA PHE A 38 -9.16 -12.00 0.78
C PHE A 38 -10.38 -11.30 1.41
N THR A 39 -10.20 -10.10 1.93
CA THR A 39 -11.25 -9.35 2.64
C THR A 39 -11.33 -7.89 2.20
N MET A 40 -12.25 -7.14 2.80
CA MET A 40 -12.31 -5.69 2.65
C MET A 40 -11.00 -4.99 3.01
N ALA A 41 -10.19 -5.56 3.91
CA ALA A 41 -8.89 -4.98 4.27
C ALA A 41 -7.95 -4.91 3.06
N ASP A 42 -7.92 -5.95 2.22
CA ASP A 42 -7.10 -5.96 1.00
C ASP A 42 -7.62 -4.97 -0.06
N ILE A 43 -8.94 -4.82 -0.17
CA ILE A 43 -9.57 -3.86 -1.10
C ILE A 43 -9.18 -2.42 -0.73
N CYS A 44 -9.30 -2.08 0.56
CA CYS A 44 -8.92 -0.77 1.08
C CYS A 44 -7.42 -0.52 0.91
N LEU A 45 -6.59 -1.53 1.23
CA LEU A 45 -5.14 -1.38 1.14
C LEU A 45 -4.69 -1.24 -0.32
N LEU A 46 -5.27 -1.97 -1.27
CA LEU A 46 -4.91 -1.88 -2.69
C LEU A 46 -5.10 -0.46 -3.19
N SER A 47 -6.30 0.08 -2.98
CA SER A 47 -6.65 1.45 -3.39
C SER A 47 -5.72 2.48 -2.73
N THR A 48 -5.31 2.25 -1.49
CA THR A 48 -4.42 3.14 -0.74
C THR A 48 -3.00 3.12 -1.29
N VAL A 49 -2.46 1.94 -1.59
CA VAL A 49 -1.10 1.77 -2.14
C VAL A 49 -1.01 2.33 -3.56
N ASP A 50 -2.00 2.04 -4.40
CA ASP A 50 -2.04 2.55 -5.78
C ASP A 50 -2.16 4.09 -5.81
N PHE A 51 -2.95 4.65 -4.88
CA PHE A 51 -3.05 6.09 -4.74
C PHE A 51 -1.74 6.72 -4.26
N ALA A 52 -1.03 6.08 -3.32
CA ALA A 52 0.26 6.56 -2.82
C ALA A 52 1.29 6.65 -3.96
N GLU A 53 1.39 5.61 -4.80
CA GLU A 53 2.23 5.63 -6.01
C GLU A 53 1.87 6.82 -6.91
N TRP A 54 0.57 7.00 -7.19
CA TRP A 54 0.09 8.08 -8.07
C TRP A 54 0.43 9.49 -7.57
N ILE A 55 0.47 9.71 -6.25
CA ILE A 55 0.83 11.00 -5.64
C ILE A 55 2.33 11.17 -5.36
N GLY A 56 3.17 10.25 -5.84
CA GLY A 56 4.64 10.35 -5.72
C GLY A 56 5.22 9.77 -4.43
N LEU A 57 4.51 8.84 -3.80
CA LEU A 57 4.98 8.05 -2.66
C LEU A 57 5.05 6.57 -3.07
N PRO A 58 6.07 6.17 -3.84
CA PRO A 58 6.15 4.82 -4.36
C PRO A 58 6.43 3.80 -3.25
N MET A 59 6.04 2.55 -3.52
CA MET A 59 6.44 1.43 -2.68
C MET A 59 7.95 1.23 -2.74
N ASP A 60 8.60 1.10 -1.58
CA ASP A 60 10.03 0.81 -1.52
C ASP A 60 10.29 -0.65 -1.95
N PRO A 61 11.20 -0.89 -2.91
CA PRO A 61 11.57 -2.23 -3.35
C PRO A 61 12.09 -3.16 -2.24
N GLU A 62 12.54 -2.64 -1.09
CA GLU A 62 12.97 -3.46 0.05
C GLU A 62 11.83 -4.26 0.69
N PHE A 63 10.57 -3.80 0.56
CA PHE A 63 9.39 -4.41 1.18
C PHE A 63 8.79 -5.50 0.31
N THR A 64 9.49 -6.63 0.27
CA THR A 64 9.18 -7.75 -0.64
C THR A 64 7.87 -8.48 -0.34
N HIS A 65 7.43 -8.57 0.92
CA HIS A 65 6.15 -9.20 1.28
C HIS A 65 4.99 -8.30 0.87
N LEU A 66 5.11 -6.99 1.12
CA LEU A 66 4.14 -6.01 0.66
C LEU A 66 4.03 -6.01 -0.87
N LYS A 67 5.17 -6.07 -1.57
CA LYS A 67 5.22 -6.19 -3.03
C LYS A 67 4.54 -7.46 -3.53
N ALA A 68 4.83 -8.61 -2.91
CA ALA A 68 4.24 -9.90 -3.29
C ALA A 68 2.72 -9.93 -3.06
N TRP A 69 2.23 -9.32 -1.97
CA TRP A 69 0.82 -9.12 -1.73
C TRP A 69 0.19 -8.22 -2.81
N HIS A 70 0.80 -7.08 -3.13
CA HIS A 70 0.29 -6.13 -4.12
C HIS A 70 0.17 -6.76 -5.51
N ASP A 71 1.20 -7.50 -5.96
CA ASP A 71 1.18 -8.23 -7.23
C ASP A 71 0.03 -9.23 -7.30
N ARG A 72 -0.18 -9.98 -6.20
CA ARG A 72 -1.25 -10.99 -6.10
C ARG A 72 -2.63 -10.36 -6.17
N VAL A 73 -2.84 -9.26 -5.43
CA VAL A 73 -4.14 -8.58 -5.36
C VAL A 73 -4.45 -7.85 -6.68
N THR A 74 -3.46 -7.19 -7.28
CA THR A 74 -3.57 -6.53 -8.60
C THR A 74 -3.88 -7.52 -9.73
N ALA A 75 -3.39 -8.76 -9.65
CA ALA A 75 -3.65 -9.78 -10.66
C ALA A 75 -5.12 -10.27 -10.69
N ARG A 76 -5.92 -9.98 -9.65
CA ARG A 76 -7.32 -10.44 -9.57
C ARG A 76 -8.16 -9.79 -10.67
N PRO A 77 -9.09 -10.51 -11.32
CA PRO A 77 -9.95 -9.93 -12.36
C PRO A 77 -10.74 -8.70 -11.89
N SER A 78 -11.15 -8.68 -10.62
CA SER A 78 -11.87 -7.55 -10.02
C SER A 78 -11.04 -6.27 -9.92
N ALA A 79 -9.71 -6.36 -9.91
CA ALA A 79 -8.83 -5.19 -9.85
C ALA A 79 -8.62 -4.51 -11.21
N LYS A 80 -9.09 -5.13 -12.31
CA LYS A 80 -9.00 -4.60 -13.68
C LYS A 80 -10.34 -4.08 -14.22
N ALA A 81 -11.38 -4.13 -13.40
CA ALA A 81 -12.76 -3.83 -13.78
C ALA A 81 -12.98 -2.32 -14.03
#